data_AF-A0A139ASA8-F1
#
_entry.id   AF-A0A139ASA8-F1
#
_cell.length_a   1.000
_cell.length_b   1.000
_cell.length_c   1.000
_cell.angle_alpha   90.00
_cell.angle_beta   90.00
_cell.angle_gamma   90.00
#
_symmetry.space_group_name_H-M   'P 1'
#
loop_
_entity.id
_entity.type
_entity.pdbx_description
1 polymer ?
#
loop_
_entity_poly.entity_id
_entity_poly.type
_entity_poly.pdbx_seq_one_letter_code
_entity_poly.pdbx_strand_id
1 'polypeptide(L)'
;MLPDQLKPLAAVRQSTRIPNRFRCRAEIIDHRPSFLEDFCRPFCSMCNESCPPRPEPRCPSCNLELDRNAQYIYMFSVLLDDGRDQLEVVLHGPDAEAFLDIPACNLYKDVTQRERLRMKLLGLVGTRIECQVESYRAFHEAKRFRLIA
;
A
#
# COMPACT_ATOMS: atom_id res chain seq x y z
N MET A 1 -10.47 15.52 13.35
CA MET A 1 -9.35 16.17 14.05
C MET A 1 -8.10 15.37 13.77
N LEU A 2 -7.07 16.01 13.20
CA LEU A 2 -5.77 15.37 12.97
C LEU A 2 -5.07 15.21 14.33
N PRO A 3 -4.31 14.13 14.56
CA PRO A 3 -3.45 14.04 15.74
C PRO A 3 -2.35 15.11 15.62
N ASP A 4 -2.35 16.08 16.53
CA ASP A 4 -1.43 17.23 16.47
C ASP A 4 0.02 16.87 16.85
N GLN A 5 0.20 15.76 17.56
CA GLN A 5 1.51 15.34 18.09
C GLN A 5 2.07 14.13 17.36
N LEU A 6 3.36 14.22 17.00
CA LEU A 6 4.14 13.08 16.52
C LEU A 6 4.20 11.99 17.60
N LYS A 7 3.94 10.74 17.20
CA LYS A 7 4.07 9.56 18.05
C LYS A 7 5.22 8.67 17.55
N PRO A 8 6.06 8.15 18.46
CA PRO A 8 7.06 7.14 18.09
C PRO A 8 6.37 5.86 17.64
N LEU A 9 6.99 5.11 16.73
CA LEU A 9 6.41 3.90 16.15
C LEU A 9 6.07 2.84 17.21
N ALA A 10 6.86 2.76 18.28
CA ALA A 10 6.57 1.89 19.42
C ALA A 10 5.20 2.18 20.07
N ALA A 11 4.86 3.45 20.28
CA ALA A 11 3.57 3.84 20.85
C ALA A 11 2.40 3.58 19.88
N VAL A 12 2.64 3.78 18.58
CA VAL A 12 1.67 3.45 17.52
C VAL A 12 1.39 1.95 17.52
N ARG A 13 2.45 1.12 17.53
CA ARG A 13 2.38 -0.34 17.53
C ARG A 13 1.71 -0.90 18.77
N GLN A 14 1.93 -0.31 19.95
CA GLN A 14 1.35 -0.77 21.21
C GLN A 14 -0.09 -0.30 21.45
N SER A 15 -0.60 0.66 20.68
CA SER A 15 -1.96 1.16 20.86
C SER A 15 -3.01 0.05 20.68
N THR A 16 -3.93 -0.06 21.64
CA THR A 16 -5.03 -1.05 21.64
C THR A 16 -6.30 -0.54 20.98
N ARG A 17 -6.41 0.79 20.77
CA ARG A 17 -7.59 1.41 20.16
C ARG A 17 -7.56 1.17 18.65
N ILE A 18 -8.64 0.59 18.11
CA ILE A 18 -8.82 0.33 16.67
C ILE A 18 -10.28 0.68 16.30
N PRO A 19 -10.54 1.53 15.27
CA PRO A 19 -9.54 2.28 14.53
C PRO A 19 -8.95 3.43 15.37
N ASN A 20 -7.71 3.80 15.05
CA ASN A 20 -7.06 4.96 15.64
C ASN A 20 -6.04 5.54 14.66
N ARG A 21 -5.91 6.87 14.66
CA ARG A 21 -5.02 7.61 13.76
C ARG A 21 -3.84 8.19 14.52
N PHE A 22 -2.68 8.16 13.88
CA PHE A 22 -1.43 8.65 14.43
C PHE A 22 -0.69 9.46 13.38
N ARG A 23 0.07 10.44 13.83
CA ARG A 23 1.04 11.15 13.01
C ARG A 23 2.42 10.68 13.46
N CYS A 24 3.26 10.24 12.54
CA CYS A 24 4.60 9.75 12.84
C CYS A 24 5.62 10.26 11.82
N ARG A 25 6.89 10.26 12.22
CA ARG A 25 8.01 10.60 11.36
C ARG A 25 9.00 9.45 11.38
N ALA A 26 9.24 8.85 10.23
CA ALA A 26 10.04 7.64 10.10
C ALA A 26 10.71 7.58 8.71
N GLU A 27 11.75 6.78 8.59
CA GLU A 27 12.42 6.46 7.33
C GLU A 27 11.78 5.24 6.68
N ILE A 28 11.59 5.26 5.37
CA ILE A 28 11.21 4.06 4.62
C ILE A 28 12.47 3.24 4.39
N ILE A 29 12.51 2.02 4.92
CA ILE A 29 13.70 1.16 4.82
C ILE A 29 13.51 -0.05 3.90
N ASP A 30 12.26 -0.45 3.62
CA ASP A 30 11.94 -1.54 2.71
C ASP A 30 10.51 -1.41 2.18
N HIS A 31 10.17 -2.20 1.16
CA HIS A 31 8.82 -2.32 0.61
C HIS A 31 8.48 -3.76 0.18
N ARG A 32 7.18 -4.08 0.17
CA ARG A 32 6.65 -5.35 -0.38
C ARG A 32 5.47 -5.07 -1.30
N PRO A 33 5.29 -5.81 -2.40
CA PRO A 33 6.03 -7.02 -2.80
C PRO A 33 7.44 -6.73 -3.37
N SER A 34 8.21 -7.80 -3.62
CA SER A 34 9.55 -7.72 -4.23
C SER A 34 9.50 -7.62 -5.75
N PHE A 35 8.47 -8.19 -6.38
CA PHE A 35 8.23 -8.07 -7.81
C PHE A 35 7.36 -6.85 -8.08
N LEU A 36 7.79 -6.00 -9.02
CA LEU A 36 7.11 -4.75 -9.32
C LEU A 36 5.72 -5.00 -9.91
N GLU A 37 5.60 -6.07 -10.68
CA GLU A 37 4.37 -6.49 -11.34
C GLU A 37 3.22 -6.77 -10.35
N ASP A 38 3.56 -7.07 -9.09
CA ASP A 38 2.60 -7.44 -8.06
C ASP A 38 2.08 -6.25 -7.23
N PHE A 39 2.58 -5.02 -7.48
CA PHE A 39 2.14 -3.81 -6.78
C PHE A 39 0.73 -3.38 -7.13
N CYS A 40 0.28 -3.68 -8.35
CA CYS A 40 -1.05 -3.35 -8.84
C CYS A 40 -1.90 -4.60 -8.94
N ARG A 41 -3.12 -4.53 -8.42
CA ARG A 41 -4.10 -5.62 -8.50
C ARG A 41 -5.27 -5.22 -9.39
N PRO A 42 -5.70 -6.08 -10.33
CA PRO A 42 -6.93 -5.86 -11.07
C PRO A 42 -8.13 -5.96 -10.12
N PHE A 43 -9.13 -5.12 -10.32
CA PHE A 43 -10.34 -5.05 -9.53
C PHE A 43 -11.52 -5.59 -10.34
N CYS A 44 -12.23 -6.57 -9.78
CA CYS A 44 -13.41 -7.13 -10.41
C CYS A 44 -14.65 -6.35 -10.00
N SER A 45 -15.29 -5.66 -10.95
CA SER A 45 -16.53 -4.91 -10.70
C SER A 45 -17.74 -5.81 -10.40
N MET A 46 -17.69 -7.10 -10.76
CA MET A 46 -18.79 -8.04 -10.53
C MET A 46 -18.87 -8.53 -9.08
N CYS A 47 -17.74 -8.92 -8.49
CA CYS A 47 -17.68 -9.35 -7.08
C CYS A 47 -17.16 -8.27 -6.12
N ASN A 48 -16.73 -7.12 -6.65
CA ASN A 48 -16.17 -6.01 -5.88
C ASN A 48 -14.90 -6.40 -5.08
N GLU A 49 -14.09 -7.30 -5.64
CA GLU A 49 -12.86 -7.81 -5.04
C GLU A 49 -11.63 -7.51 -5.90
N SER A 50 -10.50 -7.23 -5.24
CA SER A 50 -9.19 -7.22 -5.89
C SER A 50 -8.76 -8.66 -6.20
N CYS A 51 -8.29 -8.89 -7.41
CA CYS A 51 -7.85 -10.19 -7.89
C CYS A 51 -6.31 -10.30 -7.86
N PRO A 52 -5.75 -11.52 -7.84
CA PRO A 52 -4.30 -11.71 -7.92
C PRO A 52 -3.71 -11.09 -9.19
N PRO A 53 -2.54 -10.43 -9.11
CA PRO A 53 -1.89 -9.83 -10.26
C PRO A 53 -1.31 -10.92 -11.17
N ARG A 54 -1.57 -10.83 -12.49
CA ARG A 54 -1.13 -11.79 -13.52
C ARG A 54 -1.03 -11.07 -14.87
N PRO A 55 -0.25 -11.58 -15.85
CA PRO A 55 -0.22 -11.04 -17.20
C PRO A 55 -1.61 -10.97 -17.85
N GLU A 56 -2.39 -12.04 -17.70
CA GLU A 56 -3.75 -12.18 -18.23
C GLU A 56 -4.71 -12.40 -17.05
N PRO A 57 -5.14 -11.31 -16.38
CA PRO A 57 -5.88 -11.45 -15.15
C PRO A 57 -7.31 -11.92 -15.39
N ARG A 58 -7.75 -12.84 -14.54
CA ARG A 58 -9.11 -13.37 -14.51
C ARG A 58 -9.60 -13.42 -13.07
N CYS A 59 -10.85 -13.01 -12.85
CA CYS A 59 -11.45 -13.07 -11.52
C CYS A 59 -11.66 -14.53 -11.12
N PRO A 60 -11.11 -15.00 -9.98
CA PRO A 60 -11.28 -16.39 -9.55
C PRO A 60 -12.73 -16.71 -9.15
N SER A 61 -13.47 -15.73 -8.63
CA SER A 61 -14.85 -15.88 -8.16
C SER A 61 -15.86 -15.85 -9.31
N CYS A 62 -15.66 -14.94 -10.28
CA CYS A 62 -16.61 -14.71 -11.38
C CYS A 62 -16.20 -15.35 -12.70
N ASN A 63 -14.96 -15.86 -12.80
CA ASN A 63 -14.36 -16.32 -14.05
C ASN A 63 -14.35 -15.26 -15.17
N LEU A 64 -14.36 -13.97 -14.81
CA LEU A 64 -14.37 -12.84 -15.75
C LEU A 64 -12.94 -12.44 -16.15
N GLU A 65 -12.69 -12.21 -17.44
CA GLU A 65 -11.42 -11.64 -17.91
C GLU A 65 -11.33 -10.14 -17.61
N LEU A 66 -10.20 -9.72 -17.04
CA LEU A 66 -10.00 -8.38 -16.46
C LEU A 66 -9.00 -7.54 -17.27
N ASP A 67 -8.82 -7.80 -18.57
CA ASP A 67 -7.72 -7.17 -19.33
C ASP A 67 -8.05 -5.76 -19.85
N ARG A 68 -9.16 -5.58 -20.57
CA ARG A 68 -9.40 -4.34 -21.34
C ARG A 68 -10.12 -3.24 -20.58
N ASN A 69 -10.91 -3.59 -19.57
CA ASN A 69 -11.79 -2.66 -18.84
C ASN A 69 -11.66 -2.78 -17.32
N ALA A 70 -10.71 -3.55 -16.81
CA ALA A 70 -10.56 -3.64 -15.36
C ALA A 70 -9.95 -2.36 -14.82
N GLN A 71 -10.51 -1.92 -13.71
CA GLN A 71 -9.84 -0.95 -12.86
C GLN A 71 -8.68 -1.66 -12.17
N TYR A 72 -7.56 -0.98 -11.99
CA TYR A 72 -6.43 -1.48 -11.21
C TYR A 72 -6.33 -0.63 -9.95
N ILE A 73 -5.86 -1.23 -8.87
CA ILE A 73 -5.57 -0.55 -7.62
C ILE A 73 -4.17 -0.93 -7.14
N TYR A 74 -3.46 0.01 -6.55
CA TYR A 74 -2.24 -0.34 -5.81
C TYR A 74 -2.58 -1.11 -4.53
N MET A 75 -1.74 -2.07 -4.17
CA MET A 75 -1.75 -2.75 -2.88
C MET A 75 -0.33 -3.22 -2.55
N PHE A 76 0.34 -2.48 -1.67
CA PHE A 76 1.72 -2.76 -1.25
C PHE A 76 1.93 -2.36 0.21
N SER A 77 3.05 -2.72 0.81
CA SER A 77 3.46 -2.22 2.12
C SER A 77 4.84 -1.58 2.07
N VAL A 78 5.08 -0.65 2.98
CA VAL A 78 6.42 -0.13 3.27
C VAL A 78 6.75 -0.40 4.73
N LEU A 79 8.03 -0.62 5.00
CA LEU A 79 8.55 -0.76 6.35
C LEU A 79 9.10 0.60 6.80
N LEU A 80 8.50 1.15 7.85
CA LEU A 80 8.92 2.40 8.47
C LEU A 80 9.86 2.12 9.64
N ASP A 81 10.90 2.92 9.80
CA ASP A 81 11.86 2.87 10.90
C ASP A 81 12.08 4.27 11.51
N ASP A 82 11.88 4.42 12.83
CA ASP A 82 12.15 5.68 13.55
C ASP A 82 13.50 5.69 14.31
N GLY A 83 14.34 4.67 14.07
CA GLY A 83 15.61 4.41 14.74
C GLY A 83 15.47 3.61 16.03
N ARG A 84 14.25 3.33 16.51
CA ARG A 84 13.99 2.58 17.75
C ARG A 84 13.02 1.42 17.56
N ASP A 85 12.05 1.59 16.68
CA ASP A 85 11.05 0.56 16.36
C ASP A 85 10.71 0.60 14.86
N GLN A 86 10.09 -0.47 14.39
CA GLN A 86 9.69 -0.63 13.00
C GLN A 86 8.19 -0.90 12.89
N LEU A 87 7.60 -0.36 11.82
CA LEU A 87 6.18 -0.49 11.55
C LEU A 87 5.94 -0.76 10.06
N GLU A 88 5.39 -1.93 9.75
CA GLU A 88 4.86 -2.19 8.41
C GLU A 88 3.53 -1.46 8.25
N VAL A 89 3.43 -0.63 7.21
CA VAL A 89 2.22 0.09 6.84
C VAL A 89 1.79 -0.26 5.42
N VAL A 90 0.50 -0.53 5.25
CA VAL A 90 -0.11 -0.87 3.95
C VAL A 90 -0.50 0.41 3.23
N LEU A 91 -0.23 0.47 1.94
CA LEU A 91 -0.74 1.47 1.00
C LEU A 91 -1.70 0.75 0.05
N HIS A 92 -2.91 1.29 -0.08
CA HIS A 92 -3.92 0.71 -0.97
C HIS A 92 -4.68 1.79 -1.75
N GLY A 93 -5.13 1.46 -2.96
CA GLY A 93 -6.10 2.26 -3.71
C GLY A 93 -5.69 3.73 -3.88
N PRO A 94 -6.61 4.70 -3.68
CA PRO A 94 -6.32 6.11 -3.91
C PRO A 94 -5.19 6.69 -3.07
N ASP A 95 -5.05 6.29 -1.81
CA ASP A 95 -3.97 6.76 -0.93
C ASP A 95 -2.60 6.34 -1.49
N ALA A 96 -2.52 5.14 -2.05
CA ALA A 96 -1.31 4.62 -2.68
C ALA A 96 -0.97 5.33 -4.00
N GLU A 97 -1.98 5.63 -4.83
CA GLU A 97 -1.79 6.41 -6.05
C GLU A 97 -1.32 7.83 -5.75
N ALA A 98 -1.95 8.49 -4.77
CA ALA A 98 -1.54 9.83 -4.32
C ALA A 98 -0.11 9.84 -3.77
N PHE A 99 0.27 8.80 -3.02
CA PHE A 99 1.62 8.65 -2.48
C PHE A 99 2.68 8.44 -3.58
N LEU A 100 2.37 7.61 -4.58
CA LEU A 100 3.31 7.31 -5.67
C LEU A 100 3.32 8.39 -6.76
N ASP A 101 2.22 9.11 -6.95
CA ASP A 101 1.96 9.99 -8.10
C ASP A 101 2.08 9.24 -9.44
N ILE A 102 1.55 8.01 -9.45
CA ILE A 102 1.53 7.10 -10.60
C ILE A 102 0.15 6.42 -10.60
N PRO A 103 -0.59 6.43 -11.73
CA PRO A 103 -1.87 5.73 -11.81
C PRO A 103 -1.68 4.21 -11.83
N ALA A 104 -2.55 3.46 -11.15
CA ALA A 104 -2.51 2.01 -11.17
C ALA A 104 -2.84 1.44 -12.57
N CYS A 105 -2.14 0.39 -12.97
CA CYS A 105 -2.31 -0.27 -14.27
C CYS A 105 -1.84 -1.74 -14.22
N ASN A 106 -1.96 -2.45 -15.33
CA ASN A 106 -1.37 -3.77 -15.47
C ASN A 106 0.16 -3.68 -15.64
N LEU A 107 0.88 -3.74 -14.52
CA LEU A 107 2.34 -3.65 -14.49
C LEU A 107 3.06 -4.84 -15.16
N TYR A 108 2.38 -5.95 -15.48
CA TYR A 108 2.97 -6.99 -16.33
C TYR A 108 3.13 -6.52 -17.79
N LYS A 109 2.18 -5.71 -18.27
CA LYS A 109 2.11 -5.26 -19.67
C LYS A 109 2.71 -3.86 -19.88
N ASP A 110 2.50 -2.94 -18.95
CA ASP A 110 2.97 -1.57 -19.07
C ASP A 110 4.40 -1.43 -18.52
N VAL A 111 5.38 -1.67 -19.41
CA VAL A 111 6.82 -1.58 -19.08
C VAL A 111 7.21 -0.17 -18.67
N THR A 112 6.61 0.86 -19.27
CA THR A 112 6.92 2.26 -18.98
C THR A 112 6.49 2.62 -17.55
N GLN A 113 5.27 2.26 -17.16
CA GLN A 113 4.79 2.50 -15.79
C GLN A 113 5.55 1.65 -14.77
N ARG A 114 5.94 0.41 -15.13
CA ARG A 114 6.77 -0.44 -14.27
C ARG A 114 8.14 0.20 -14.00
N GLU A 115 8.78 0.79 -15.00
CA GLU A 115 10.06 1.49 -14.80
C GLU A 115 9.89 2.79 -13.99
N ARG A 116 8.80 3.55 -14.21
CA ARG A 116 8.48 4.72 -13.38
C ARG A 116 8.30 4.32 -11.91
N LEU A 117 7.60 3.23 -11.65
CA LEU A 117 7.42 2.69 -10.30
C LEU A 117 8.78 2.28 -9.70
N ARG A 118 9.63 1.56 -10.45
CA ARG A 118 10.98 1.19 -10.02
C ARG A 118 11.77 2.41 -9.55
N MET A 119 11.81 3.46 -10.36
CA MET A 119 12.55 4.69 -10.05
C MET A 119 11.96 5.41 -8.83
N LYS A 120 10.63 5.44 -8.69
CA LYS A 120 9.96 6.00 -7.51
C LYS A 120 10.33 5.24 -6.24
N LEU A 121 10.27 3.90 -6.27
CA LEU A 121 10.61 3.05 -5.11
C LEU A 121 12.07 3.17 -4.71
N LEU A 122 13.00 3.25 -5.67
CA LEU A 122 14.42 3.49 -5.40
C LEU A 122 14.66 4.83 -4.69
N GLY A 123 13.89 5.87 -5.00
CA GLY A 123 13.96 7.15 -4.31
C GLY A 123 13.24 7.18 -2.95
N LEU A 124 12.36 6.21 -2.68
CA LEU A 124 11.64 6.13 -1.40
C LEU A 124 12.49 5.51 -0.31
N VAL A 125 13.26 4.45 -0.63
CA VAL A 125 14.12 3.79 0.37
C VAL A 125 15.23 4.75 0.81
N GLY A 126 15.38 4.92 2.13
CA GLY A 126 16.28 5.90 2.74
C GLY A 126 15.64 7.28 2.95
N THR A 127 14.42 7.51 2.45
CA THR A 127 13.73 8.79 2.62
C THR A 127 12.98 8.84 3.94
N ARG A 128 13.22 9.89 4.72
CA ARG A 128 12.49 10.19 5.94
C ARG A 128 11.22 10.98 5.63
N ILE A 129 10.06 10.38 5.92
CA ILE A 129 8.74 10.96 5.70
C ILE A 129 8.08 11.32 7.03
N GLU A 130 7.21 12.33 6.97
CA GLU A 130 6.18 12.54 7.97
C GLU A 130 4.86 12.07 7.37
N CYS A 131 4.16 11.18 8.07
CA CYS A 131 2.96 10.55 7.55
C CYS A 131 1.88 10.37 8.60
N GLN A 132 0.66 10.16 8.12
CA GLN A 132 -0.46 9.72 8.94
C GLN A 132 -0.71 8.24 8.71
N VAL A 133 -0.89 7.53 9.81
CA VAL A 133 -1.21 6.10 9.79
C VAL A 133 -2.47 5.82 10.58
N GLU A 134 -3.29 4.91 10.08
CA GLU A 134 -4.50 4.45 10.75
C GLU A 134 -4.42 2.95 11.02
N SER A 135 -4.70 2.58 12.27
CA SER A 135 -4.85 1.18 12.66
C SER A 135 -6.21 0.64 12.24
N TYR A 136 -6.25 -0.60 11.75
CA TYR A 136 -7.48 -1.30 11.39
C TYR A 136 -7.37 -2.80 11.71
N ARG A 137 -8.52 -3.49 11.75
CA ARG A 137 -8.56 -4.95 11.87
C ARG A 137 -8.58 -5.56 10.47
N ALA A 138 -7.55 -6.32 10.13
CA ALA A 138 -7.55 -7.14 8.93
C ALA A 138 -8.31 -8.45 9.17
N PHE A 139 -8.50 -9.24 8.10
CA PHE A 139 -8.98 -10.61 8.20
C PHE A 139 -8.12 -11.41 9.20
N HIS A 140 -8.75 -12.28 9.99
CA HIS A 140 -8.15 -13.00 11.14
C HIS A 140 -7.76 -12.14 12.35
N GLU A 141 -8.40 -10.97 12.52
CA GLU A 141 -8.28 -10.10 13.70
C GLU A 141 -6.89 -9.49 13.96
N ALA A 142 -5.94 -9.69 13.05
CA ALA A 142 -4.63 -9.07 13.14
C ALA A 142 -4.74 -7.54 12.99
N LYS A 143 -4.18 -6.80 13.94
CA LYS A 143 -4.03 -5.36 13.83
C LYS A 143 -3.02 -5.03 12.72
N ARG A 144 -3.45 -4.20 11.77
CA ARG A 144 -2.62 -3.67 10.69
C ARG A 144 -2.67 -2.15 10.70
N PHE A 145 -1.75 -1.54 9.97
CA PHE A 145 -1.66 -0.09 9.80
C PHE A 145 -1.73 0.23 8.32
N ARG A 146 -2.42 1.31 7.97
CA ARG A 146 -2.41 1.86 6.61
C ARG A 146 -1.92 3.29 6.63
N LEU A 147 -1.19 3.69 5.60
CA LEU A 147 -0.82 5.08 5.37
C LEU A 147 -2.01 5.83 4.77
N ILE A 148 -2.22 7.07 5.21
CA ILE A 148 -3.21 8.00 4.66
C ILE A 148 -2.43 9.12 3.98
N ALA A 149 -2.67 9.32 2.68
CA ALA A 149 -2.00 10.32 1.85
C ALA A 149 -2.89 11.55 1.64
#